data_AF-A0A9W9ZLU6-F1
#
_entry.id   AF-A0A9W9ZLU6-F1
#
_cell.length_a   1.000
_cell.length_b   1.000
_cell.length_c   1.000
_cell.angle_alpha   90.00
_cell.angle_beta   90.00
_cell.angle_gamma   90.00
#
_symmetry.space_group_name_H-M   'P 1'
#
loop_
_entity.id
_entity.type
_entity.pdbx_description
1 polymer ?
#
loop_
_entity_poly.entity_id
_entity_poly.type
_entity_poly.pdbx_seq_one_letter_code
_entity_poly.pdbx_strand_id
1 'polypeptide(L)'
;MRDVDIVVFVLPAFAHQVFLDTLKPYIEPGTILVGLPGEPGFDFQVRHVLGETGRQCTIMNFESLPWACRTTEFGLKCEVLGTKETLQGAVKVRYVYINQLEKINQLEKIICRLLVLLSTKTKMGWFQPVFD
;
A
#
# COMPACT_ATOMS: atom_id res chain seq x y z
N MET A 1 15.24 8.68 -4.24
CA MET A 1 14.16 8.21 -5.13
C MET A 1 14.06 9.19 -6.29
N ARG A 2 14.01 8.71 -7.53
CA ARG A 2 13.65 9.50 -8.73
C ARG A 2 12.61 8.67 -9.49
N ASP A 3 11.67 9.34 -10.16
CA ASP A 3 10.60 8.70 -10.96
C ASP A 3 9.69 7.75 -10.16
N VAL A 4 9.22 8.18 -8.99
CA VAL A 4 8.28 7.40 -8.17
C VAL A 4 6.84 7.88 -8.37
N ASP A 5 6.03 7.02 -8.97
CA ASP A 5 4.61 7.28 -9.19
C ASP A 5 3.75 7.01 -7.95
N ILE A 6 4.11 5.98 -7.16
CA ILE A 6 3.29 5.45 -6.06
C ILE A 6 4.17 5.21 -4.84
N VAL A 7 3.72 5.69 -3.68
CA VAL A 7 4.31 5.39 -2.38
C VAL A 7 3.27 4.71 -1.50
N VAL A 8 3.57 3.51 -1.01
CA VAL A 8 2.66 2.72 -0.16
C VAL A 8 3.21 2.64 1.25
N PHE A 9 2.43 3.13 2.21
CA PHE A 9 2.73 3.10 3.64
C PHE A 9 2.15 1.81 4.24
N VAL A 10 3.02 0.82 4.43
CA VAL A 10 2.70 -0.48 5.08
C VAL A 10 3.36 -0.53 6.45
N LEU A 11 2.91 0.34 7.35
CA LEU A 11 3.47 0.51 8.69
C LEU A 11 2.40 0.94 9.69
N PRO A 12 2.65 0.82 11.01
CA PRO A 12 1.73 1.34 12.02
C PRO A 12 1.54 2.86 11.91
N ALA A 13 0.32 3.34 12.18
CA ALA A 13 -0.05 4.75 11.98
C ALA A 13 0.89 5.78 12.65
N PHE A 14 1.41 5.48 13.85
CA PHE A 14 2.29 6.40 14.56
C PHE A 14 3.57 6.72 13.79
N ALA A 15 4.02 5.83 12.90
CA ALA A 15 5.24 6.01 12.15
C ALA A 15 5.03 6.80 10.84
N HIS A 16 3.78 7.00 10.38
CA HIS A 16 3.49 7.76 9.16
C HIS A 16 4.15 9.15 9.15
N GLN A 17 4.12 9.85 10.30
CA GLN A 17 4.71 11.19 10.43
C GLN A 17 6.20 11.19 10.05
N VAL A 18 6.97 10.30 10.68
CA VAL A 18 8.43 10.23 10.50
C VAL A 18 8.77 9.93 9.05
N PHE A 19 8.03 9.02 8.41
CA PHE A 19 8.24 8.69 7.00
C PHE A 19 7.81 9.81 6.07
N LEU A 20 6.70 10.51 6.33
CA LEU A 20 6.28 11.66 5.54
C LEU A 20 7.30 12.79 5.61
N ASP A 21 7.83 13.10 6.79
CA ASP A 21 8.88 14.12 6.96
C ASP A 21 10.16 13.76 6.19
N THR A 22 10.55 12.48 6.25
CA THR A 22 11.75 11.97 5.57
C THR A 22 11.59 11.93 4.04
N LEU A 23 10.39 11.59 3.56
CA LEU A 23 10.09 11.47 2.14
C LEU A 23 9.70 12.80 1.49
N LYS A 24 9.35 13.82 2.28
CA LYS A 24 8.94 15.15 1.82
C LYS A 24 9.78 15.73 0.68
N PRO A 25 11.12 15.72 0.68
CA PRO A 25 11.91 16.28 -0.43
C PRO A 25 11.88 15.46 -1.71
N TYR A 26 11.35 14.23 -1.68
CA TYR A 26 11.28 13.32 -2.82
C TYR A 26 9.85 13.11 -3.35
N ILE A 27 8.83 13.63 -2.65
CA ILE A 27 7.45 13.54 -3.09
C ILE A 27 7.16 14.71 -4.02
N GLU A 28 6.71 14.40 -5.22
CA GLU A 28 6.43 15.38 -6.27
C GLU A 28 4.91 15.55 -6.45
N PRO A 29 4.45 16.69 -6.99
CA PRO A 29 3.07 16.83 -7.41
C PRO A 29 2.62 15.68 -8.33
N GLY A 30 1.45 15.10 -8.04
CA GLY A 30 0.94 13.95 -8.77
C GLY A 30 1.39 12.59 -8.24
N THR A 31 2.26 12.49 -7.23
CA THR A 31 2.52 11.19 -6.59
C THR A 31 1.23 10.62 -5.97
N ILE A 32 1.03 9.31 -6.10
CA ILE A 32 -0.06 8.57 -5.44
C ILE A 32 0.45 8.10 -4.07
N LEU A 33 -0.15 8.60 -3.00
CA LEU A 33 0.18 8.23 -1.63
C LEU A 33 -0.88 7.28 -1.08
N VAL A 34 -0.47 6.08 -0.68
CA VAL A 34 -1.37 4.99 -0.32
C VAL A 34 -1.15 4.58 1.12
N GLY A 35 -2.16 4.70 1.97
CA GLY A 35 -2.16 4.12 3.32
C GLY A 35 -2.69 2.69 3.31
N LEU A 36 -1.88 1.72 3.75
CA LEU A 36 -2.23 0.29 3.77
C LEU A 36 -1.75 -0.38 5.08
N PRO A 37 -2.49 -0.23 6.18
CA PRO A 37 -3.65 0.63 6.37
C PRO A 37 -3.23 2.07 6.66
N GLY A 38 -3.99 3.06 6.20
CA GLY A 38 -3.67 4.47 6.51
C GLY A 38 -4.27 4.96 7.83
N GLU A 39 -5.21 4.22 8.43
CA GLU A 39 -5.95 4.61 9.64
C GLU A 39 -6.79 5.90 9.44
N PRO A 40 -7.63 6.30 10.41
CA PRO A 40 -8.36 7.56 10.34
C PRO A 40 -7.42 8.77 10.29
N GLY A 41 -7.65 9.66 9.32
CA GLY A 41 -6.95 10.94 9.23
C GLY A 41 -5.61 10.92 8.48
N PHE A 42 -5.26 9.82 7.81
CA PHE A 42 -4.11 9.75 6.92
C PHE A 42 -4.04 10.93 5.95
N ASP A 43 -5.17 11.27 5.31
CA ASP A 43 -5.21 12.36 4.33
C ASP A 43 -5.01 13.74 4.95
N PHE A 44 -5.41 13.92 6.21
CA PHE A 44 -5.14 15.15 6.96
C PHE A 44 -3.66 15.24 7.33
N GLN A 45 -3.06 14.14 7.78
CA GLN A 45 -1.63 14.09 8.13
C GLN A 45 -0.76 14.38 6.90
N VAL A 46 -1.02 13.72 5.77
CA VAL A 46 -0.32 13.96 4.51
C VAL A 46 -0.36 15.44 4.12
N ARG A 47 -1.54 16.08 4.20
CA ARG A 47 -1.69 17.51 3.88
C ARG A 47 -1.00 18.42 4.88
N HIS A 48 -0.99 18.06 6.15
CA HIS A 48 -0.32 18.82 7.19
C HIS A 48 1.20 18.85 6.94
N VAL A 49 1.80 17.69 6.65
CA VAL A 49 3.25 17.54 6.50
C VAL A 49 3.76 18.06 5.16
N LEU A 50 3.09 17.68 4.07
CA LEU A 50 3.53 17.99 2.71
C LEU A 50 2.99 19.35 2.20
N GLY A 51 2.07 19.98 2.93
CA GLY A 51 1.52 21.28 2.57
C GLY A 51 0.91 21.30 1.17
N GLU A 52 1.34 22.25 0.33
CA GLU A 52 0.83 22.43 -1.03
C GLU A 52 1.11 21.21 -1.92
N THR A 53 2.29 20.59 -1.81
CA THR A 53 2.61 19.36 -2.54
C THR A 53 1.62 18.23 -2.20
N GLY A 54 1.29 18.07 -0.92
CA GLY A 54 0.29 17.08 -0.48
C GLY A 54 -1.12 17.36 -0.99
N ARG A 55 -1.45 18.62 -1.32
CA ARG A 55 -2.73 18.99 -1.96
C ARG A 55 -2.74 18.68 -3.45
N GLN A 56 -1.58 18.45 -4.06
CA GLN A 56 -1.45 18.09 -5.48
C GLN A 56 -1.21 16.59 -5.67
N CYS A 57 -1.02 15.84 -4.59
CA CYS A 57 -0.94 14.38 -4.60
C CYS A 57 -2.34 13.73 -4.61
N THR A 58 -2.44 12.57 -5.25
CA THR A 58 -3.61 11.69 -5.09
C THR A 58 -3.42 10.84 -3.85
N ILE A 59 -4.44 10.75 -2.99
CA ILE A 59 -4.35 10.03 -1.72
C ILE A 59 -5.34 8.86 -1.75
N MET A 60 -4.86 7.66 -1.48
CA MET A 60 -5.66 6.46 -1.34
C MET A 60 -5.50 5.90 0.07
N ASN A 61 -6.59 5.49 0.70
CA ASN A 61 -6.57 4.92 2.05
C ASN A 61 -7.38 3.64 2.10
N PHE A 62 -6.78 2.55 2.59
CA PHE A 62 -7.43 1.27 2.78
C PHE A 62 -7.82 1.05 4.23
N GLU A 63 -8.94 0.37 4.44
CA GLU A 63 -9.48 0.09 5.78
C GLU A 63 -8.58 -0.84 6.62
N SER A 64 -7.78 -1.70 5.98
CA SER A 64 -6.95 -2.69 6.65
C SER A 64 -5.90 -3.33 5.73
N LEU A 65 -5.03 -4.19 6.29
CA LEU A 65 -4.12 -5.00 5.47
C LEU A 65 -4.89 -6.08 4.67
N PRO A 66 -4.47 -6.35 3.42
CA PRO A 66 -5.05 -7.39 2.57
C PRO A 66 -4.81 -8.82 3.09
N TRP A 67 -3.70 -9.03 3.81
CA TRP A 67 -3.28 -10.34 4.30
C TRP A 67 -3.12 -10.35 5.82
N ALA A 68 -3.49 -11.48 6.43
CA ALA A 68 -2.92 -11.89 7.70
C ALA A 68 -1.61 -12.63 7.40
N CYS A 69 -0.48 -12.04 7.75
CA CYS A 69 0.82 -12.63 7.49
C CYS A 69 1.72 -12.56 8.73
N ARG A 70 2.71 -13.45 8.77
CA ARG A 70 3.74 -13.48 9.80
C ARG A 70 5.10 -13.72 9.16
N THR A 71 6.08 -12.93 9.57
CA THR A 71 7.48 -13.18 9.20
C THR A 71 7.95 -14.48 9.85
N THR A 72 8.47 -15.41 9.06
CA THR A 72 9.07 -16.65 9.55
C THR A 72 10.59 -16.55 9.60
N GLU A 73 11.17 -15.76 8.69
CA GLU A 73 12.59 -15.41 8.68
C GLU A 73 12.79 -13.94 8.28
N PHE A 74 13.46 -13.17 9.14
CA PHE A 74 13.58 -11.72 8.96
C PHE A 74 14.30 -11.36 7.66
N GLY A 75 13.66 -10.52 6.84
CA GLY A 75 14.23 -10.05 5.56
C GLY A 75 14.23 -11.10 4.43
N LEU A 76 13.85 -12.35 4.71
CA LEU A 76 13.89 -13.44 3.73
C LEU A 76 12.52 -14.06 3.45
N LYS A 77 11.74 -14.38 4.50
CA LYS A 77 10.53 -15.19 4.36
C LYS A 77 9.38 -14.70 5.23
N CYS A 78 8.21 -14.61 4.62
CA CYS A 78 6.93 -14.42 5.30
C CYS A 78 5.93 -15.50 4.86
N GLU A 79 5.04 -15.85 5.78
CA GLU A 79 3.92 -16.75 5.53
C GLU A 79 2.62 -15.95 5.53
N VAL A 80 1.77 -16.21 4.53
CA VAL A 80 0.42 -15.67 4.45
C VAL A 80 -0.52 -16.69 5.07
N LEU A 81 -1.10 -16.34 6.22
CA LEU A 81 -2.02 -17.19 6.97
C LEU A 81 -3.45 -17.08 6.44
N GLY A 82 -3.80 -15.93 5.86
CA GLY A 82 -5.13 -15.68 5.33
C GLY A 82 -5.16 -14.45 4.44
N THR A 83 -6.11 -14.47 3.51
CA THR A 83 -6.30 -13.42 2.52
C THR A 83 -7.74 -12.97 2.51
N LYS A 84 -7.98 -11.66 2.57
CA LYS A 84 -9.34 -11.13 2.50
C LYS A 84 -9.93 -11.29 1.11
N GLU A 85 -11.21 -11.63 1.04
CA GLU A 85 -11.94 -11.72 -0.23
C GLU A 85 -12.24 -10.35 -0.81
N THR A 86 -12.53 -9.38 0.07
CA THR A 86 -12.81 -8.00 -0.28
C THR A 86 -12.02 -7.06 0.63
N LEU A 87 -11.61 -5.92 0.08
CA LEU A 87 -10.93 -4.87 0.81
C LEU A 87 -11.42 -3.53 0.29
N GLN A 88 -11.88 -2.67 1.20
CA GLN A 88 -12.36 -1.34 0.84
C GLN A 88 -11.26 -0.30 0.96
N GLY A 89 -11.27 0.64 0.03
CA GLY A 89 -10.42 1.81 0.05
C GLY A 89 -11.14 3.03 -0.49
N ALA A 90 -10.76 4.20 0.03
CA ALA A 90 -11.23 5.49 -0.46
C ALA A 90 -10.09 6.19 -1.19
N VAL A 91 -10.38 6.78 -2.35
CA VAL A 91 -9.42 7.57 -3.12
C VAL A 91 -9.90 9.00 -3.27
N LYS A 92 -8.97 9.93 -3.03
CA LYS A 92 -9.15 11.35 -3.28
C LYS A 92 -8.20 11.77 -4.39
N VAL A 93 -8.73 11.75 -5.61
CA VAL A 93 -8.01 12.13 -6.81
C VAL A 93 -7.77 13.64 -6.79
N ARG A 94 -6.51 14.04 -6.99
CA ARG A 94 -6.13 15.44 -7.20
C ARG A 94 -5.09 15.51 -8.31
N TYR A 95 -5.25 16.53 -9.17
CA TYR A 95 -4.60 16.66 -10.47
C TYR A 95 -4.98 15.56 -11.48
N VAL A 96 -5.53 15.95 -12.63
CA VAL A 96 -5.92 15.03 -13.70
C VAL A 96 -4.78 14.98 -14.74
N TYR A 97 -3.77 14.14 -14.49
CA TYR A 97 -3.04 13.56 -15.61
C TYR A 97 -3.87 12.36 -16.08
N ILE A 98 -4.12 12.27 -17.38
CA ILE A 98 -4.99 11.25 -18.02
C ILE A 98 -4.63 9.81 -17.57
N ASN A 99 -3.38 9.57 -17.19
CA ASN A 99 -2.85 8.23 -16.86
C ASN A 99 -2.94 7.87 -15.36
N GLN A 100 -3.45 8.74 -14.48
CA GLN A 100 -3.55 8.48 -13.03
C GLN A 100 -4.55 7.36 -12.69
N LEU A 101 -5.74 7.39 -13.30
CA LEU A 101 -6.75 6.34 -13.09
C LEU A 101 -6.26 4.98 -13.59
N GLU A 102 -5.45 4.96 -14.65
CA GLU A 102 -4.81 3.72 -15.11
C GLU A 102 -3.83 3.18 -14.07
N LYS A 103 -3.01 4.04 -13.47
CA LYS A 103 -2.07 3.67 -12.38
C LYS A 103 -2.80 3.18 -11.14
N ILE A 104 -3.90 3.83 -10.75
CA ILE A 104 -4.76 3.38 -9.63
C ILE A 104 -5.38 2.01 -9.96
N ASN A 105 -5.95 1.85 -11.15
CA ASN A 105 -6.49 0.57 -11.61
C ASN A 105 -5.42 -0.53 -11.67
N GLN A 106 -4.18 -0.19 -12.05
CA GLN A 106 -3.06 -1.13 -12.00
C GLN A 106 -2.70 -1.49 -10.56
N LEU A 107 -2.66 -0.53 -9.65
CA LEU A 107 -2.41 -0.78 -8.23
C LEU A 107 -3.50 -1.66 -7.63
N GLU A 108 -4.78 -1.35 -7.87
CA GLU A 108 -5.90 -2.20 -7.48
C GLU A 108 -5.76 -3.61 -8.07
N LYS A 109 -5.42 -3.73 -9.36
CA LYS A 109 -5.16 -5.04 -9.97
C LYS A 109 -3.97 -5.75 -9.34
N ILE A 110 -2.90 -5.06 -8.96
CA ILE A 110 -1.73 -5.68 -8.31
C ILE A 110 -2.09 -6.15 -6.92
N ILE A 111 -2.78 -5.33 -6.13
CA ILE A 111 -3.26 -5.68 -4.78
C ILE A 111 -4.24 -6.87 -4.89
N CYS A 112 -5.26 -6.78 -5.76
CA CYS A 112 -6.22 -7.85 -6.02
C CYS A 112 -5.60 -9.11 -6.61
N ARG A 113 -4.59 -9.00 -7.48
CA ARG A 113 -3.93 -10.17 -8.06
C ARG A 113 -2.96 -10.82 -7.07
N LEU A 114 -2.27 -10.06 -6.22
CA LEU A 114 -1.55 -10.63 -5.07
C LEU A 114 -2.53 -11.29 -4.08
N LEU A 115 -3.69 -10.68 -3.82
CA LEU A 115 -4.76 -11.27 -3.01
C LEU A 115 -5.13 -12.67 -3.57
N VAL A 116 -5.40 -12.77 -4.88
CA VAL A 116 -5.75 -14.05 -5.51
C VAL A 116 -4.57 -15.02 -5.55
N LEU A 117 -3.38 -14.61 -5.98
CA LEU A 117 -2.21 -15.48 -6.13
C LEU A 117 -1.71 -16.05 -4.79
N LEU A 118 -1.77 -15.28 -3.71
CA LEU A 118 -1.38 -15.75 -2.39
C LEU A 118 -2.47 -16.65 -1.79
N SER A 119 -3.75 -16.38 -2.08
CA SER A 119 -4.87 -17.26 -1.69
C SER A 119 -4.85 -18.62 -2.43
N THR A 120 -4.47 -18.66 -3.72
CA THR A 120 -4.33 -19.94 -4.44
C THR A 120 -3.10 -20.71 -3.98
N LYS A 121 -2.00 -20.03 -3.63
CA LYS A 121 -0.81 -20.67 -3.04
C LYS A 121 -1.03 -21.18 -1.60
N THR A 122 -1.96 -20.62 -0.83
CA THR A 122 -2.31 -21.17 0.49
C THR A 122 -3.31 -22.33 0.38
N LYS A 123 -4.17 -22.36 -0.65
CA LYS A 123 -5.07 -23.50 -0.93
C LYS A 123 -4.36 -24.70 -1.57
N MET A 124 -3.34 -24.47 -2.40
CA MET A 124 -2.38 -25.50 -2.79
C MET A 124 -1.35 -25.63 -1.68
N GLY A 125 -1.69 -26.38 -0.63
CA GLY A 125 -0.77 -26.72 0.44
C GLY A 125 0.59 -27.07 -0.14
N TRP A 126 1.64 -26.47 0.42
CA TRP A 126 3.00 -26.89 0.16
C TRP A 126 3.06 -28.39 0.41
N PHE A 127 3.21 -29.17 -0.67
CA PHE A 127 3.68 -30.54 -0.59
C PHE A 127 4.95 -30.46 0.25
N GLN A 128 4.89 -30.94 1.49
CA GLN A 128 6.10 -31.19 2.25
C GLN A 128 6.87 -32.26 1.48
N PRO A 129 8.13 -32.05 1.09
CA PRO A 129 9.02 -33.19 0.94
C PRO A 129 9.29 -33.66 2.37
N VAL A 130 8.72 -34.81 2.71
CA VAL A 130 9.17 -35.60 3.86
C VAL A 130 10.61 -36.04 3.57
N PHE A 131 11.54 -35.50 4.33
CA PHE A 131 12.84 -36.07 4.69
C PHE A 131 12.94 -35.74 6.19
N ASP A 132 12.85 -36.62 7.18
CA ASP A 132 12.97 -38.09 7.28
C ASP A 132 11.82 -38.66 8.14
#